data_AF-A0A059AJ94-F1
#
_entry.id   AF-A0A059AJ94-F1
#
_cell.length_a   1.000
_cell.length_b   1.000
_cell.length_c   1.000
_cell.angle_alpha   90.00
_cell.angle_beta   90.00
_cell.angle_gamma   90.00
#
_symmetry.space_group_name_H-M   'P 1'
#
loop_
_entity.id
_entity.type
_entity.pdbx_description
1 polymer ?
#
loop_
_entity_poly.entity_id
_entity_poly.type
_entity_poly.pdbx_seq_one_letter_code
_entity_poly.pdbx_strand_id
1 'polypeptide(L)'
;MEQGASEPLLDSFLPVMKALISFSLLKHSVEGIRVSVTCCLTELLRISVPQEMFNDDQMKVIFELIVEAILKLSQASGQYYEKALSILETVAQVKACLLMLDLKCDALVVQMFQTFWEIIRFYDGLIQSYGPLMKKHKVR
;
A
#
# COMPACT_ATOMS: atom_id res chain seq x y z
N MET A 1 -35.63 -1.75 -16.62
CA MET A 1 -34.37 -2.15 -17.27
C MET A 1 -33.30 -1.24 -16.72
N GLU A 2 -32.66 -1.62 -15.63
CA GLU A 2 -31.43 -0.96 -15.18
C GLU A 2 -30.26 -1.80 -15.67
N GLN A 3 -29.45 -1.22 -16.54
CA GLN A 3 -28.32 -1.87 -17.19
C GLN A 3 -27.23 -2.16 -16.15
N GLY A 4 -27.03 -3.44 -15.84
CA GLY A 4 -25.85 -3.93 -15.13
C GLY A 4 -24.62 -3.85 -16.03
N ALA A 5 -23.88 -2.76 -15.92
CA ALA A 5 -22.58 -2.59 -16.58
C ALA A 5 -21.40 -3.13 -15.74
N SER A 6 -21.66 -3.68 -14.55
CA SER A 6 -20.63 -4.08 -13.58
C SER A 6 -20.12 -5.52 -13.74
N GLU A 7 -20.97 -6.46 -14.17
CA GLU A 7 -20.61 -7.89 -14.32
C GLU A 7 -19.47 -8.18 -15.32
N PRO A 8 -19.45 -7.63 -16.55
CA PRO A 8 -18.45 -8.04 -17.54
C PRO A 8 -17.02 -7.57 -17.23
N LEU A 9 -16.87 -6.53 -16.38
CA LEU A 9 -15.56 -6.00 -16.03
C LEU A 9 -14.86 -6.85 -14.96
N LEU A 10 -15.59 -7.29 -13.93
CA LEU A 10 -15.06 -8.18 -12.88
C LEU A 10 -14.62 -9.53 -13.45
N ASP A 11 -15.40 -10.09 -14.39
CA ASP A 11 -15.06 -11.32 -15.09
C ASP A 11 -13.75 -11.20 -15.89
N SER A 12 -13.47 -10.01 -16.44
CA SER A 12 -12.23 -9.76 -17.17
C SER A 12 -10.98 -9.68 -16.27
N PHE A 13 -11.15 -9.28 -15.00
CA PHE A 13 -10.06 -9.17 -14.03
C PHE A 13 -9.76 -10.46 -13.27
N LEU A 14 -10.73 -11.37 -13.20
CA LEU A 14 -10.64 -12.64 -12.47
C LEU A 14 -9.33 -13.43 -12.71
N PRO A 15 -8.82 -13.59 -13.94
CA PRO A 15 -7.53 -14.26 -14.18
C PRO A 15 -6.34 -13.53 -13.55
N VAL A 16 -6.31 -12.20 -13.68
CA VAL A 16 -5.25 -11.35 -13.12
C VAL A 16 -5.28 -11.36 -11.61
N MET A 17 -6.47 -11.25 -11.02
CA MET A 17 -6.67 -11.31 -9.58
C MET A 17 -6.15 -12.62 -8.99
N LYS A 18 -6.55 -13.76 -9.57
CA LYS A 18 -6.09 -15.10 -9.15
C LYS A 18 -4.58 -15.23 -9.22
N ALA A 19 -3.96 -14.67 -10.26
CA ALA A 19 -2.50 -14.68 -10.38
C ALA A 19 -1.84 -13.81 -9.30
N LEU A 20 -2.33 -12.58 -9.10
CA LEU A 20 -1.75 -11.63 -8.14
C LEU A 20 -1.81 -12.12 -6.69
N ILE A 21 -2.89 -12.82 -6.30
CA ILE A 21 -3.02 -13.39 -4.95
C ILE A 21 -2.31 -14.74 -4.78
N SER A 22 -1.60 -15.22 -5.80
CA SER A 22 -0.85 -16.46 -5.69
C SER A 22 0.28 -16.33 -4.65
N PHE A 23 0.47 -17.36 -3.85
CA PHE A 23 1.54 -17.40 -2.84
C PHE A 23 2.92 -17.10 -3.43
N SER A 24 3.18 -17.56 -4.66
CA SER A 24 4.43 -17.30 -5.40
C SER A 24 4.70 -15.82 -5.64
N LEU A 25 3.66 -14.99 -5.84
CA LEU A 25 3.82 -13.56 -6.04
C LEU A 25 3.79 -12.80 -4.71
N LEU A 26 2.86 -13.14 -3.81
CA LEU A 26 2.73 -12.47 -2.52
C LEU A 26 3.96 -12.68 -1.62
N LYS A 27 4.56 -13.87 -1.64
CA LYS A 27 5.77 -14.19 -0.86
C LYS A 27 7.02 -14.31 -1.72
N HIS A 28 7.04 -13.62 -2.86
CA HIS A 28 8.19 -13.64 -3.75
C HIS A 28 9.46 -13.12 -3.04
N SER A 29 10.61 -13.76 -3.27
CA SER A 29 11.87 -13.41 -2.60
C SER A 29 12.36 -11.98 -2.93
N VAL A 30 12.18 -11.57 -4.19
CA VAL A 30 12.53 -10.23 -4.67
C VAL A 30 11.50 -9.20 -4.19
N GLU A 31 11.96 -8.25 -3.37
CA GLU A 31 11.14 -7.18 -2.79
C GLU A 31 10.41 -6.34 -3.84
N GLY A 32 11.08 -5.96 -4.93
CA GLY A 32 10.46 -5.17 -5.99
C GLY A 32 9.28 -5.84 -6.68
N ILE A 33 9.26 -7.18 -6.72
CA ILE A 33 8.10 -7.93 -7.21
C ILE A 33 6.95 -7.79 -6.22
N ARG A 34 7.19 -8.00 -4.91
CA ARG A 34 6.16 -7.84 -3.88
C ARG A 34 5.57 -6.43 -3.85
N VAL A 35 6.41 -5.39 -3.89
CA VAL A 35 5.94 -3.99 -3.93
C VAL A 35 5.11 -3.73 -5.19
N SER A 36 5.53 -4.26 -6.34
CA SER A 36 4.78 -4.06 -7.60
C SER A 36 3.44 -4.79 -7.58
N VAL A 37 3.39 -6.03 -7.06
CA VAL A 37 2.15 -6.80 -6.87
C VAL A 37 1.22 -6.06 -5.91
N THR A 38 1.75 -5.52 -4.82
CA THR A 38 0.99 -4.71 -3.85
C THR A 38 0.39 -3.47 -4.52
N CYS A 39 1.18 -2.76 -5.35
CA CYS A 39 0.70 -1.62 -6.12
C CYS A 39 -0.46 -2.01 -7.05
N CYS A 40 -0.34 -3.12 -7.78
CA CYS A 40 -1.41 -3.62 -8.65
C CYS A 40 -2.68 -3.99 -7.85
N LEU A 41 -2.54 -4.69 -6.73
CA LEU A 41 -3.67 -5.05 -5.86
C LEU A 41 -4.36 -3.81 -5.30
N THR A 42 -3.59 -2.80 -4.89
CA THR A 42 -4.14 -1.54 -4.35
C THR A 42 -4.92 -0.78 -5.43
N GLU A 43 -4.44 -0.78 -6.67
CA GLU A 43 -5.19 -0.20 -7.81
C GLU A 43 -6.47 -0.97 -8.14
N LEU A 44 -6.45 -2.31 -8.02
CA LEU A 44 -7.66 -3.11 -8.16
C LEU A 44 -8.71 -2.74 -7.11
N LEU A 45 -8.30 -2.48 -5.86
CA LEU A 45 -9.19 -1.97 -4.81
C LEU A 45 -9.80 -0.60 -5.14
N ARG A 46 -9.10 0.22 -5.95
CA ARG A 46 -9.57 1.55 -6.36
C ARG A 46 -10.67 1.50 -7.41
N ILE A 47 -10.55 0.58 -8.36
CA ILE A 47 -11.45 0.51 -9.53
C ILE A 47 -12.62 -0.45 -9.35
N SER A 48 -12.58 -1.29 -8.31
CA SER A 48 -13.59 -2.33 -8.07
C SER A 48 -14.18 -2.23 -6.67
N VAL A 49 -15.29 -2.94 -6.44
CA VAL A 49 -15.82 -3.14 -5.09
C VAL A 49 -15.01 -4.26 -4.41
N PRO A 50 -14.22 -3.97 -3.35
CA PRO A 50 -13.32 -4.95 -2.75
C PRO A 50 -14.01 -6.25 -2.29
N GLN A 51 -15.20 -6.10 -1.71
CA GLN A 51 -15.99 -7.20 -1.14
C GLN A 51 -16.51 -8.19 -2.19
N GLU A 52 -16.61 -7.77 -3.45
CA GLU A 52 -17.01 -8.64 -4.56
C GLU A 52 -15.80 -9.40 -5.14
N MET A 53 -14.59 -8.90 -4.90
CA MET A 53 -13.37 -9.36 -5.53
C MET A 53 -12.54 -10.31 -4.66
N PHE A 54 -12.46 -10.00 -3.37
CA PHE A 54 -11.60 -10.70 -2.43
C PHE A 54 -12.41 -11.07 -1.19
N ASN A 55 -12.20 -12.29 -0.70
CA ASN A 55 -12.74 -12.65 0.60
C ASN A 55 -11.93 -12.02 1.74
N ASP A 56 -12.49 -12.05 2.96
CA ASP A 56 -11.89 -11.44 4.15
C ASP A 56 -10.43 -11.87 4.39
N ASP A 57 -10.10 -13.15 4.18
CA ASP A 57 -8.75 -13.67 4.41
C ASP A 57 -7.77 -13.17 3.35
N GLN A 58 -8.20 -13.06 2.09
CA GLN A 58 -7.41 -12.44 1.04
C GLN A 58 -7.21 -10.94 1.32
N MET A 59 -8.26 -10.24 1.77
CA MET A 59 -8.16 -8.82 2.12
C MET A 59 -7.18 -8.56 3.26
N LYS A 60 -7.15 -9.42 4.30
CA LYS A 60 -6.17 -9.35 5.38
C LYS A 60 -4.74 -9.44 4.84
N VAL A 61 -4.47 -10.41 3.97
CA VAL A 61 -3.14 -10.57 3.35
C VAL A 61 -2.77 -9.37 2.48
N ILE A 62 -3.74 -8.82 1.73
CA ILE A 62 -3.51 -7.61 0.93
C ILE A 62 -3.16 -6.41 1.84
N PHE A 63 -3.85 -6.26 2.96
CA PHE A 63 -3.56 -5.20 3.92
C PHE A 63 -2.19 -5.35 4.57
N GLU A 64 -1.75 -6.58 4.89
CA GLU A 64 -0.39 -6.82 5.39
C GLU A 64 0.67 -6.36 4.39
N LEU A 65 0.49 -6.66 3.11
CA LEU A 65 1.38 -6.23 2.04
C LEU A 65 1.38 -4.71 1.84
N ILE A 66 0.22 -4.07 1.95
CA ILE A 66 0.10 -2.61 1.90
C ILE A 66 0.92 -1.96 3.01
N VAL A 67 0.80 -2.45 4.25
CA VAL A 67 1.57 -1.92 5.39
C VAL A 67 3.08 -2.15 5.20
N GLU A 68 3.50 -3.33 4.72
CA GLU A 68 4.91 -3.60 4.38
C GLU A 68 5.44 -2.64 3.29
N ALA A 69 4.63 -2.37 2.26
CA ALA A 69 5.01 -1.48 1.16
C ALA A 69 5.09 -0.01 1.59
N ILE A 70 4.18 0.46 2.44
CA ILE A 70 4.20 1.84 2.98
C ILE A 70 5.50 2.11 3.75
N LEU A 71 6.06 1.12 4.45
CA LEU A 71 7.33 1.27 5.16
C LEU A 71 8.49 1.71 4.24
N LYS A 72 8.41 1.47 2.92
CA LYS A 72 9.44 1.93 1.96
C LYS A 72 9.53 3.45 1.84
N LEU A 73 8.56 4.19 2.36
CA LEU A 73 8.64 5.65 2.52
C LEU A 73 9.72 6.07 3.54
N SER A 74 10.17 5.19 4.43
CA SER A 74 11.31 5.44 5.32
C SER A 74 12.67 5.44 4.60
N GLN A 75 12.68 5.35 3.27
CA GLN A 75 13.88 5.36 2.43
C GLN A 75 13.69 6.40 1.32
N ALA A 76 13.99 7.67 1.61
CA ALA A 76 13.69 8.80 0.71
C ALA A 76 14.36 8.71 -0.68
N SER A 77 15.49 8.00 -0.80
CA SER A 77 16.15 7.70 -2.08
C SER A 77 15.96 6.25 -2.54
N GLY A 78 14.97 5.55 -1.97
CA GLY A 78 14.70 4.16 -2.27
C GLY A 78 14.04 3.97 -3.64
N GLN A 79 14.45 2.93 -4.35
CA GLN A 79 13.91 2.53 -5.66
C GLN A 79 12.38 2.27 -5.68
N TYR A 80 11.75 2.17 -4.51
CA TYR A 80 10.33 1.85 -4.34
C TYR A 80 9.51 3.00 -3.75
N TYR A 81 10.13 4.16 -3.50
CA TYR A 81 9.50 5.30 -2.85
C TYR A 81 8.22 5.75 -3.58
N GLU A 82 8.31 5.99 -4.89
CA GLU A 82 7.17 6.44 -5.72
C GLU A 82 6.01 5.44 -5.72
N LYS A 83 6.31 4.13 -5.74
CA LYS A 83 5.27 3.08 -5.66
C LYS A 83 4.62 3.07 -4.28
N ALA A 84 5.41 3.19 -3.21
CA ALA A 84 4.87 3.24 -1.86
C ALA A 84 4.02 4.49 -1.62
N LEU A 85 4.39 5.62 -2.21
CA LEU A 85 3.61 6.85 -2.18
C LEU A 85 2.27 6.67 -2.91
N SER A 86 2.29 6.13 -4.13
CA SER A 86 1.07 5.81 -4.88
C SER A 86 0.16 4.83 -4.12
N ILE A 87 0.72 3.81 -3.48
CA ILE A 87 -0.04 2.88 -2.63
C ILE A 87 -0.72 3.63 -1.48
N LEU A 88 0.01 4.51 -0.77
CA LEU A 88 -0.53 5.30 0.33
C LEU A 88 -1.66 6.24 -0.12
N GLU A 89 -1.49 6.90 -1.27
CA GLU A 89 -2.51 7.75 -1.88
C GLU A 89 -3.79 6.96 -2.19
N THR A 90 -3.65 5.79 -2.81
CA THR A 90 -4.80 4.94 -3.14
C THR A 90 -5.46 4.39 -1.88
N VAL A 91 -4.71 3.99 -0.86
CA VAL A 91 -5.21 3.56 0.46
C VAL A 91 -6.10 4.63 1.10
N ALA A 92 -5.67 5.89 1.05
CA ALA A 92 -6.44 7.02 1.55
C ALA A 92 -7.71 7.23 0.71
N GLN A 93 -7.60 7.17 -0.62
CA GLN A 93 -8.72 7.36 -1.54
C GLN A 93 -9.83 6.32 -1.35
N VAL A 94 -9.46 5.03 -1.22
CA VAL A 94 -10.43 3.94 -1.03
C VAL A 94 -10.87 3.77 0.43
N LYS A 95 -10.38 4.62 1.33
CA LYS A 95 -10.64 4.56 2.77
C LYS A 95 -10.34 3.18 3.36
N ALA A 96 -9.23 2.55 2.93
CA ALA A 96 -8.90 1.17 3.30
C ALA A 96 -8.80 0.93 4.82
N CYS A 97 -8.50 1.98 5.59
CA CYS A 97 -8.50 1.91 7.05
C CYS A 97 -9.87 1.54 7.64
N LEU A 98 -10.98 2.01 7.02
CA LEU A 98 -12.33 1.63 7.45
C LEU A 98 -12.58 0.15 7.17
N LEU A 99 -12.15 -0.34 6.00
CA LEU A 99 -12.24 -1.76 5.66
C LEU A 99 -11.41 -2.64 6.61
N MET A 100 -10.23 -2.18 7.05
CA MET A 100 -9.45 -2.89 8.07
C MET A 100 -10.20 -3.00 9.40
N LEU A 101 -10.91 -1.95 9.81
CA LEU A 101 -11.73 -1.96 11.03
C LEU A 101 -12.95 -2.88 10.88
N ASP A 102 -13.62 -2.83 9.73
CA ASP A 102 -14.78 -3.70 9.43
C ASP A 102 -14.40 -5.19 9.47
N LEU A 103 -13.19 -5.53 8.97
CA LEU A 103 -12.63 -6.88 9.01
C LEU A 103 -11.96 -7.26 10.34
N LYS A 104 -12.00 -6.38 11.35
CA LYS A 104 -11.42 -6.58 12.68
C LYS A 104 -9.91 -6.83 12.66
N CYS A 105 -9.20 -6.13 11.78
CA CYS A 105 -7.75 -6.18 11.64
C CYS A 105 -7.02 -5.29 12.67
N ASP A 106 -7.42 -5.33 13.95
CA ASP A 106 -6.96 -4.39 14.98
C ASP A 106 -5.43 -4.36 15.13
N ALA A 107 -4.80 -5.54 15.11
CA ALA A 107 -3.34 -5.66 15.19
C ALA A 107 -2.63 -4.98 14.00
N LEU A 108 -3.22 -5.06 12.81
CA LEU A 108 -2.67 -4.47 11.59
C LEU A 108 -2.84 -2.95 11.57
N VAL A 109 -3.94 -2.44 12.11
CA VAL A 109 -4.14 -1.00 12.34
C VAL A 109 -3.03 -0.47 13.25
N VAL A 110 -2.75 -1.16 14.35
CA VAL A 110 -1.63 -0.79 15.25
C VAL A 110 -0.29 -0.82 14.50
N GLN A 111 -0.03 -1.88 13.73
CA GLN A 111 1.20 -2.00 12.94
C GLN A 111 1.35 -0.85 11.93
N MET A 112 0.27 -0.45 11.26
CA MET A 112 0.28 0.66 10.32
C MET A 112 0.64 1.99 10.99
N PHE A 113 0.11 2.26 12.20
CA PHE A 113 0.50 3.44 12.97
C PHE A 113 1.97 3.38 13.42
N GLN A 114 2.48 2.21 13.79
CA GLN A 114 3.91 2.02 14.08
C GLN A 114 4.77 2.32 12.84
N THR A 115 4.36 1.84 11.67
CA THR A 115 5.01 2.14 10.38
C THR A 115 5.03 3.65 10.11
N PHE A 116 3.91 4.35 10.28
CA PHE A 116 3.88 5.81 10.11
C PHE A 116 4.81 6.53 11.10
N TRP A 117 4.83 6.09 12.36
CA TRP A 117 5.72 6.64 13.36
C TRP A 117 7.20 6.46 13.01
N GLU A 118 7.59 5.29 12.49
CA GLU A 118 8.95 5.02 12.01
C GLU A 118 9.33 5.93 10.85
N ILE A 119 8.44 6.13 9.89
CA ILE A 119 8.65 7.04 8.75
C ILE A 119 8.86 8.47 9.26
N ILE A 120 8.00 8.97 10.15
CA ILE A 120 8.13 10.32 10.73
C ILE A 120 9.47 10.48 11.43
N ARG A 121 9.85 9.52 12.28
CA ARG A 121 11.13 9.55 13.00
C ARG A 121 12.33 9.56 12.07
N PHE A 122 12.27 8.81 10.96
CA PHE A 122 13.32 8.81 9.95
C PHE A 122 13.52 10.22 9.37
N TYR A 123 12.43 10.88 8.97
CA TYR A 123 12.50 12.23 8.42
C TYR A 123 12.90 13.28 9.47
N ASP A 124 12.43 13.17 10.71
CA ASP A 124 12.86 14.06 11.80
C ASP A 124 14.38 13.96 12.02
N GLY A 125 14.94 12.74 12.00
CA GLY A 125 16.38 12.51 12.09
C GLY A 125 17.14 13.11 10.91
N LEU A 126 16.61 12.98 9.68
CA LEU A 126 17.20 13.63 8.50
C LEU A 126 17.15 15.16 8.60
N ILE A 127 16.03 15.74 9.03
CA ILE A 127 15.90 17.19 9.17
C ILE A 127 16.89 17.72 10.22
N GLN A 128 17.07 17.01 11.32
CA GLN A 128 18.04 17.38 12.36
C GLN A 128 19.49 17.27 11.87
N SER A 129 19.82 16.27 11.05
CA SER A 129 21.19 16.07 10.55
C SER A 129 21.56 17.03 9.41
N TYR A 130 20.66 17.29 8.47
CA TYR A 130 20.90 18.14 7.30
C TYR A 130 20.51 19.62 7.50
N GLY A 131 19.62 19.93 8.44
CA GLY A 131 19.18 21.29 8.75
C GLY A 131 20.32 22.29 9.04
N PRO A 132 21.36 21.92 9.82
CA PRO A 132 22.54 22.76 10.03
C PRO A 132 23.39 22.99 8.76
N LEU A 133 23.45 22.01 7.85
CA LEU A 133 24.24 22.08 6.60
C LEU A 133 23.58 22.99 5.57
N MET A 134 22.25 22.96 5.48
CA MET A 134 21.46 23.83 4.62
C MET A 134 21.51 25.31 5.07
N LYS A 135 21.68 25.56 6.37
CA LYS A 135 21.85 26.93 6.92
C LYS A 135 23.23 27.53 6.62
N LYS A 136 24.29 26.71 6.48
CA LYS A 136 25.65 27.19 6.17
C LYS A 136 25.82 27.65 4.71
N HIS A 137 25.03 27.14 3.78
CA HIS A 137 25.12 27.50 2.36
C HIS A 137 24.29 28.75 1.98
N LYS A 138 23.52 29.31 2.93
CA LYS A 138 22.76 30.55 2.74
C LYS A 138 23.48 31.80 3.28
N VAL A 139 24.71 31.64 3.77
CA VAL A 139 25.60 32.72 4.20
C VAL A 139 26.80 32.77 3.25
N ARG A 140 26.58 33.27 2.04
CA ARG A 140 27.61 33.87 1.21
C ARG A 140 26.99 34.81 0.19
#